data_AF-A0A6G8NPD3-F1
#
_entry.id   AF-A0A6G8NPD3-F1
#
_cell.length_a   1.000
_cell.length_b   1.000
_cell.length_c   1.000
_cell.angle_alpha   90.00
_cell.angle_beta   90.00
_cell.angle_gamma   90.00
#
_symmetry.space_group_name_H-M   'P 1'
#
loop_
_entity.id
_entity.type
_entity.pdbx_description
1 polymer ?
#
loop_
_entity_poly.entity_id
_entity_poly.type
_entity_poly.pdbx_seq_one_letter_code
_entity_poly.pdbx_strand_id
1 'polypeptide(L)'
;MIEVSSTEDYWLKTMSETDNNESNETFAHSDFRIGTEFYTESGLWRCTDVGTRTIVAVKIEDGYPSPEHQPPFSDAVEMVFDEYDFDGLYRRPVED
;
A
#
# COMPACT_ATOMS: atom_id res chain seq x y z
N MET A 1 37.45 5.93 -34.73
CA MET A 1 37.95 6.45 -33.44
C MET A 1 36.84 6.15 -32.45
N ILE A 2 36.99 5.11 -31.63
CA ILE A 2 35.97 4.75 -30.63
C ILE A 2 36.34 5.58 -29.40
N GLU A 3 35.48 6.53 -29.04
CA GLU A 3 35.63 7.31 -27.81
C GLU A 3 35.36 6.37 -26.64
N VAL A 4 36.42 6.07 -25.88
CA VAL A 4 36.30 5.34 -24.61
C VAL A 4 35.76 6.32 -23.58
N SER A 5 34.44 6.30 -23.36
CA SER A 5 33.83 6.98 -22.21
C SER A 5 34.47 6.43 -20.93
N SER A 6 34.86 7.35 -20.03
CA SER A 6 35.68 7.03 -18.86
C SER A 6 34.92 6.07 -17.95
N THR A 7 35.63 5.16 -17.29
CA THR A 7 35.07 4.30 -16.24
C THR A 7 34.35 5.11 -15.14
N GLU A 8 34.75 6.37 -14.93
CA GLU A 8 34.10 7.31 -14.00
C GLU A 8 32.67 7.65 -14.42
N ASP A 9 32.40 7.78 -15.73
CA ASP A 9 31.05 8.02 -16.26
C ASP A 9 30.14 6.82 -16.04
N TYR A 10 30.71 5.61 -15.99
CA TYR A 10 29.97 4.38 -15.74
C TYR A 10 29.55 4.25 -14.28
N TRP A 11 30.45 4.58 -13.34
CA TRP A 11 30.15 4.56 -11.89
C TRP A 11 29.21 5.68 -11.46
N LEU A 12 29.30 6.88 -12.08
CA LEU A 12 28.32 7.95 -11.84
C LEU A 12 26.91 7.54 -12.27
N LYS A 13 26.78 6.80 -13.37
CA LYS A 13 25.49 6.32 -13.87
C LYS A 13 24.88 5.24 -12.98
N THR A 14 25.70 4.35 -12.43
CA THR A 14 25.25 3.30 -11.49
C THR A 14 24.90 3.87 -10.11
N MET A 15 25.49 5.00 -9.71
CA MET A 15 25.21 5.64 -8.41
C MET A 15 24.06 6.66 -8.47
N SER A 16 23.70 7.17 -9.66
CA SER A 16 22.53 8.03 -9.87
C SER A 16 21.20 7.26 -10.00
N GLU A 17 21.25 5.93 -10.15
CA GLU A 17 20.08 5.03 -10.08
C GLU A 17 19.82 4.53 -8.65
N THR A 18 20.24 5.30 -7.65
CA THR A 18 19.60 5.21 -6.34
C THR A 18 18.31 6.00 -6.47
N ASP A 19 17.25 5.34 -6.94
CA ASP A 19 15.89 5.84 -6.90
C ASP A 19 15.63 6.37 -5.48
N ASN A 20 15.64 7.69 -5.34
CA ASN A 20 15.00 8.38 -4.22
C ASN A 20 13.48 8.30 -4.40
N ASN A 21 12.98 7.13 -4.77
CA ASN A 21 11.57 6.81 -4.77
C ASN A 21 11.25 6.44 -3.33
N GLU A 22 11.00 7.46 -2.51
CA GLU A 22 10.16 7.31 -1.34
C GLU A 22 8.76 6.93 -1.85
N SER A 23 8.66 5.68 -2.25
CA SER A 23 7.53 5.15 -2.98
C SER A 23 6.34 5.20 -2.04
N ASN A 24 5.39 6.05 -2.41
CA ASN A 24 4.01 5.87 -2.04
C ASN A 24 3.55 4.56 -2.71
N GLU A 25 4.03 3.43 -2.20
CA GLU A 25 3.78 2.11 -2.78
C GLU A 25 2.31 1.81 -2.60
N THR A 26 1.59 1.88 -3.71
CA THR A 26 0.24 1.35 -3.80
C THR A 26 0.27 -0.16 -3.52
N PHE A 27 -0.85 -0.70 -3.04
CA PHE A 27 -0.96 -2.14 -2.82
C PHE A 27 -1.31 -2.87 -4.13
N ALA A 28 -0.58 -3.95 -4.42
CA ALA A 28 -1.07 -4.94 -5.37
C ALA A 28 -2.02 -5.92 -4.65
N HIS A 29 -2.97 -6.52 -5.38
CA HIS A 29 -3.89 -7.53 -4.82
C HIS A 29 -3.16 -8.65 -4.06
N SER A 30 -2.02 -9.10 -4.61
CA SER A 30 -1.20 -10.17 -4.04
C SER A 30 -0.56 -9.84 -2.69
N ASP A 31 -0.55 -8.57 -2.30
CA ASP A 31 0.02 -8.10 -1.04
C ASP A 31 -0.94 -8.26 0.15
N PHE A 32 -2.25 -8.43 -0.11
CA PHE A 32 -3.26 -8.50 0.93
C PHE A 32 -3.34 -9.86 1.61
N ARG A 33 -3.41 -9.83 2.94
CA ARG A 33 -3.78 -10.95 3.79
C ARG A 33 -4.79 -10.43 4.82
N ILE A 34 -5.57 -11.33 5.42
CA ILE A 34 -6.43 -10.95 6.55
C ILE A 34 -5.55 -10.33 7.64
N GLY A 35 -5.94 -9.16 8.12
CA GLY A 35 -5.18 -8.35 9.08
C GLY A 35 -4.24 -7.32 8.45
N THR A 36 -4.03 -7.32 7.13
CA THR A 36 -3.27 -6.27 6.45
C THR A 36 -3.93 -4.91 6.68
N GLU A 37 -3.15 -3.94 7.16
CA GLU A 37 -3.59 -2.55 7.32
C GLU A 37 -3.10 -1.69 6.15
N PHE A 38 -3.97 -0.82 5.67
CA PHE A 38 -3.72 0.05 4.52
C PHE A 38 -4.50 1.36 4.64
N TYR A 39 -4.05 2.38 3.94
CA TYR A 39 -4.64 3.71 3.94
C TYR A 39 -5.39 3.98 2.64
N THR A 40 -6.46 4.76 2.75
CA THR A 40 -7.10 5.45 1.63
C THR A 40 -7.26 6.92 2.00
N GLU A 41 -7.76 7.75 1.09
CA GLU A 41 -8.11 9.16 1.40
C GLU A 41 -9.08 9.29 2.59
N SER A 42 -9.87 8.25 2.87
CA SER A 42 -10.84 8.26 3.96
C SER A 42 -10.29 7.78 5.30
N GLY A 43 -9.06 7.27 5.37
CA GLY A 43 -8.39 6.86 6.61
C GLY A 43 -7.74 5.48 6.57
N LEU A 44 -7.53 4.90 7.75
CA LEU A 44 -6.90 3.59 7.95
C LEU A 44 -7.95 2.47 7.90
N TRP A 45 -7.60 1.36 7.23
CA TRP A 45 -8.44 0.19 7.04
C TRP A 45 -7.67 -1.08 7.39
N ARG A 46 -8.37 -2.10 7.88
CA ARG A 46 -7.83 -3.45 8.09
C ARG A 46 -8.61 -4.48 7.29
N CYS A 47 -7.90 -5.24 6.46
CA CYS A 47 -8.46 -6.30 5.64
C CYS A 47 -9.06 -7.43 6.51
N THR A 48 -10.30 -7.81 6.22
CA THR A 48 -11.04 -8.90 6.87
C THR A 48 -11.28 -10.08 5.94
N ASP A 49 -11.29 -9.86 4.63
CA ASP A 49 -11.40 -10.91 3.60
C ASP A 49 -10.65 -10.54 2.32
N VAL A 50 -10.12 -11.55 1.63
CA VAL A 50 -9.41 -11.41 0.35
C VAL A 50 -10.11 -12.27 -0.69
N GLY A 51 -10.94 -11.63 -1.51
CA GLY A 51 -11.56 -12.24 -2.68
C GLY A 51 -10.62 -12.21 -3.90
N THR A 52 -11.03 -12.83 -5.02
CA THR A 52 -10.20 -12.91 -6.24
C THR A 52 -9.93 -11.54 -6.88
N ARG A 53 -10.87 -10.60 -6.76
CA ARG A 53 -10.80 -9.25 -7.35
C ARG A 53 -11.20 -8.16 -6.35
N THR A 54 -11.32 -8.53 -5.08
CA THR A 54 -11.89 -7.66 -4.05
C THR A 54 -11.14 -7.84 -2.74
N ILE A 55 -10.99 -6.75 -2.00
CA ILE A 55 -10.54 -6.73 -0.61
C ILE A 55 -11.70 -6.21 0.23
N VAL A 56 -12.13 -6.98 1.22
CA VAL A 56 -13.09 -6.49 2.22
C VAL A 56 -12.30 -6.00 3.42
N ALA A 57 -12.64 -4.83 3.94
CA ALA A 57 -11.95 -4.26 5.08
C ALA A 57 -12.89 -3.46 5.98
N VAL A 58 -12.48 -3.35 7.24
CA VAL A 58 -13.12 -2.50 8.24
C VAL A 58 -12.26 -1.28 8.50
N LYS A 59 -12.91 -0.12 8.67
CA LYS A 59 -12.23 1.13 8.99
C LYS A 59 -11.76 1.09 10.45
N ILE A 60 -10.52 1.53 10.67
CA ILE A 60 -9.96 1.70 12.00
C ILE A 60 -10.13 3.17 12.42
N GLU A 61 -10.96 3.40 13.43
CA GLU A 61 -11.18 4.72 14.04
C GLU A 61 -11.02 4.61 15.55
N ASP A 62 -10.27 5.55 16.16
CA ASP A 62 -10.03 5.60 17.60
C ASP A 62 -9.54 4.26 18.23
N GLY A 63 -8.77 3.49 17.46
CA GLY A 63 -8.23 2.18 17.88
C GLY A 63 -9.23 1.01 17.81
N TYR A 64 -10.43 1.23 17.27
CA TYR A 64 -11.43 0.20 17.03
C TYR A 64 -11.60 -0.10 15.53
N PRO A 65 -11.75 -1.38 15.13
CA PRO A 65 -11.50 -2.56 15.94
C PRO A 65 -10.02 -2.74 16.25
N SER A 66 -9.71 -3.23 17.45
CA SER A 66 -8.33 -3.61 17.79
C SER A 66 -7.94 -4.93 17.08
N PRO A 67 -6.65 -5.26 16.95
CA PRO A 67 -6.21 -6.46 16.23
C PRO A 67 -6.78 -7.79 16.78
N GLU A 68 -7.07 -7.86 18.07
CA GLU A 68 -7.65 -9.02 18.76
C GLU A 68 -9.18 -9.09 18.70
N HIS A 69 -9.86 -8.01 18.26
CA HIS A 69 -11.30 -8.04 18.05
C HIS A 69 -11.64 -8.98 16.89
N GLN A 70 -12.47 -9.97 17.17
CA GLN A 70 -13.03 -10.87 16.16
C GLN A 70 -14.40 -10.35 15.73
N PRO A 71 -14.86 -10.66 14.51
CA PRO A 71 -16.21 -10.34 14.06
C PRO A 71 -17.29 -10.85 15.03
N PRO A 72 -18.45 -10.16 15.12
CA PRO A 72 -18.89 -9.06 14.26
C PRO A 72 -18.36 -7.68 14.69
N PHE A 73 -17.98 -6.85 13.71
CA PHE A 73 -17.53 -5.47 13.92
C PHE A 73 -18.70 -4.47 13.83
N SER A 74 -19.69 -4.59 14.72
CA SER A 74 -20.97 -3.88 14.59
C SER A 74 -20.88 -2.35 14.58
N ASP A 75 -19.84 -1.79 15.20
CA ASP A 75 -19.64 -0.34 15.29
C ASP A 75 -18.60 0.18 14.28
N ALA A 76 -18.08 -0.68 13.40
CA ALA A 76 -17.10 -0.30 12.38
C ALA A 76 -17.76 -0.18 11.00
N VAL A 77 -17.27 0.75 10.18
CA VAL A 77 -17.61 0.81 8.76
C VAL A 77 -16.89 -0.34 8.04
N GLU A 78 -17.64 -1.14 7.28
CA GLU A 78 -17.09 -2.17 6.39
C GLU A 78 -17.24 -1.73 4.93
N MET A 79 -16.22 -2.01 4.11
CA MET A 79 -16.19 -1.63 2.70
C MET A 79 -15.55 -2.73 1.85
N VAL A 80 -16.03 -2.84 0.61
CA VAL A 80 -15.45 -3.69 -0.43
C VAL A 80 -14.69 -2.80 -1.41
N PHE A 81 -13.40 -3.06 -1.55
CA PHE A 81 -12.51 -2.43 -2.53
C PHE A 81 -12.30 -3.41 -3.67
N ASP A 82 -12.68 -3.06 -4.90
CA ASP A 82 -12.44 -3.90 -6.07
C ASP A 82 -11.13 -3.52 -6.78
N GLU A 83 -10.80 -4.23 -7.85
CA GLU A 83 -9.54 -4.03 -8.58
C GLU A 83 -9.33 -2.61 -9.13
N TYR A 84 -10.40 -1.83 -9.32
CA TYR A 84 -10.31 -0.45 -9.77
C TYR A 84 -10.01 0.52 -8.62
N ASP A 85 -10.17 0.07 -7.37
CA ASP A 85 -9.85 0.86 -6.18
C ASP A 85 -8.38 0.73 -5.76
N PHE A 86 -7.64 -0.26 -6.28
CA PHE A 86 -6.30 -0.63 -5.78
C PHE A 86 -5.24 0.47 -5.93
N ASP A 87 -5.35 1.31 -6.96
CA ASP A 87 -4.45 2.45 -7.16
C ASP A 87 -4.59 3.51 -6.04
N GLY A 88 -5.69 3.49 -5.28
CA GLY A 88 -5.94 4.37 -4.14
C GLY A 88 -5.64 3.75 -2.77
N LEU A 89 -4.97 2.59 -2.72
CA LEU A 89 -4.65 1.88 -1.49
C LEU A 89 -3.15 2.02 -1.17
N TYR A 90 -2.82 2.68 -0.07
CA TYR A 90 -1.46 3.09 0.25
C TYR A 90 -0.91 2.41 1.50
N ARG A 91 0.40 2.19 1.55
CA ARG A 91 1.11 1.68 2.74
C ARG A 91 1.31 2.72 3.85
N ARG A 92 1.15 4.00 3.52
CA ARG A 92 1.32 5.13 4.43
C ARG A 92 0.13 6.08 4.32
N PRO A 93 -0.11 6.95 5.32
CA PRO A 93 -1.12 7.99 5.22
C PRO A 93 -0.91 8.85 3.97
N VAL A 94 -2.00 9.25 3.32
CA VAL A 94 -1.96 10.23 2.24
C VAL A 94 -1.64 11.59 2.87
N GLU A 95 -0.52 12.21 2.46
CA GLU A 95 -0.19 13.59 2.82
C GLU A 95 -0.96 14.56 1.90
N ASP A 96 -1.55 15.61 2.49
CA ASP A 96 -2.26 16.70 1.78
C ASP A 96 -1.33 17.60 0.95
#